data_AF-A0AAC9P6H1-F1
#
_entry.id   AF-A0AAC9P6H1-F1
#
_cell.length_a   1.000
_cell.length_b   1.000
_cell.length_c   1.000
_cell.angle_alpha   90.00
_cell.angle_beta   90.00
_cell.angle_gamma   90.00
#
_symmetry.space_group_name_H-M   'P 1'
#
loop_
_entity.id
_entity.type
_entity.pdbx_description
1 polymer ?
#
loop_
_entity_poly.entity_id
_entity_poly.type
_entity_poly.pdbx_seq_one_letter_code
_entity_poly.pdbx_strand_id
1 'polypeptide(L)' 'MVFLIYATGILIPALALTWRRLHDIDRSGAWFFIAFVPLLGAIVLLVFTLLSARPAGARFDE' A
#
# COMPACT_ATOMS: atom_id res chain seq x y z
N MET A 1 -14.97 -21.31 8.71
CA MET A 1 -15.56 -20.07 9.24
C MET A 1 -14.50 -19.17 9.89
N VAL A 2 -13.81 -19.61 10.95
CA VAL A 2 -12.79 -18.81 11.67
C VAL A 2 -11.65 -18.30 10.78
N PHE A 3 -11.16 -19.12 9.85
CA PHE A 3 -10.09 -18.73 8.91
C PHE A 3 -10.45 -17.50 8.07
N LEU A 4 -11.69 -17.37 7.57
CA LEU A 4 -12.10 -16.25 6.73
C LEU A 4 -12.16 -14.94 7.52
N ILE A 5 -12.61 -15.01 8.78
CA ILE A 5 -12.65 -13.87 9.69
C ILE A 5 -11.23 -13.40 9.99
N TYR A 6 -10.32 -14.33 10.30
CA TYR A 6 -8.91 -14.03 10.52
C TYR A 6 -8.23 -13.43 9.28
N ALA A 7 -8.42 -14.06 8.12
CA ALA A 7 -7.83 -13.59 6.86
C ALA A 7 -8.30 -12.17 6.52
N THR A 8 -9.60 -11.89 6.63
CA THR A 8 -10.16 -10.56 6.35
C THR A 8 -9.72 -9.52 7.37
N GLY A 9 -9.66 -9.91 8.65
CA GLY A 9 -9.20 -9.05 9.75
C GLY A 9 -7.73 -8.63 9.63
N ILE A 10 -6.92 -9.36 8.87
CA ILE A 10 -5.53 -8.99 8.57
C ILE A 10 -5.41 -8.32 7.19
N LEU A 11 -6.12 -8.83 6.18
CA LEU A 11 -6.01 -8.38 4.80
C LEU A 11 -6.46 -6.92 4.64
N ILE A 12 -7.59 -6.55 5.23
CA ILE A 12 -8.13 -5.19 5.12
C ILE A 12 -7.16 -4.15 5.72
N PRO A 13 -6.71 -4.29 6.99
CA PRO A 13 -5.79 -3.30 7.55
C PRO A 13 -4.41 -3.31 6.89
N ALA A 14 -3.91 -4.46 6.43
CA ALA A 14 -2.66 -4.53 5.68
C ALA A 14 -2.74 -3.73 4.37
N LEU A 15 -3.83 -3.93 3.61
CA LEU A 15 -4.08 -3.17 2.38
C LEU A 15 -4.23 -1.67 2.66
N ALA A 16 -5.01 -1.31 3.68
CA ALA A 16 -5.24 0.09 4.06
C ALA A 16 -3.93 0.80 4.45
N LEU A 17 -3.05 0.12 5.19
CA LEU A 17 -1.75 0.68 5.58
C LEU A 17 -0.85 0.93 4.37
N THR A 18 -0.76 -0.04 3.44
CA THR A 18 0.05 0.13 2.22
C THR A 18 -0.53 1.22 1.32
N TRP A 19 -1.86 1.32 1.21
CA TRP A 19 -2.55 2.37 0.46
C TRP A 19 -2.23 3.76 1.01
N ARG A 20 -2.29 3.94 2.33
CA ARG A 20 -1.92 5.20 3.00
C ARG A 20 -0.44 5.54 2.77
N ARG A 21 0.47 4.57 2.90
CA ARG A 21 1.90 4.79 2.65
C ARG A 21 2.20 5.25 1.23
N LEU A 22 1.45 4.76 0.25
CA LEU A 22 1.58 5.22 -1.13
C LEU A 22 1.11 6.68 -1.26
N HIS A 23 -0.01 7.04 -0.62
CA HIS A 23 -0.49 8.42 -0.59
C HIS A 23 0.52 9.37 0.08
N ASP A 24 1.12 8.95 1.20
CA ASP A 24 2.14 9.72 1.93
C ASP A 24 3.32 10.12 1.04
N ILE A 25 3.67 9.33 0.01
CA ILE A 25 4.78 9.60 -0.92
C ILE A 25 4.34 10.23 -2.25
N ASP A 26 3.12 10.76 -2.33
CA ASP A 26 2.53 11.33 -3.54
C ASP A 26 2.35 10.31 -4.69
N ARG A 27 1.88 9.10 -4.35
CA ARG A 27 1.52 8.04 -5.31
C ARG A 27 0.11 7.56 -5.04
N SER A 28 -0.65 7.29 -6.09
CA SER A 28 -2.00 6.72 -5.94
C SER A 28 -1.95 5.32 -5.31
N GLY A 29 -2.88 4.97 -4.43
CA GLY A 29 -2.92 3.62 -3.85
C GLY A 29 -3.06 2.47 -4.87
N ALA A 30 -3.52 2.77 -6.09
CA ALA A 30 -3.52 1.83 -7.22
C ALA A 30 -2.13 1.26 -7.57
N TRP A 31 -1.04 1.90 -7.15
CA TRP A 31 0.33 1.35 -7.30
C TRP A 31 0.51 0.03 -6.54
N PHE A 32 -0.35 -0.28 -5.56
CA PHE A 32 -0.38 -1.60 -4.91
C PHE A 32 -0.60 -2.74 -5.90
N PHE A 33 -1.39 -2.54 -6.97
CA PHE A 33 -1.70 -3.60 -7.94
C PHE A 33 -0.48 -4.08 -8.75
N ILE A 34 0.64 -3.34 -8.72
CA ILE A 34 1.89 -3.83 -9.31
C ILE A 34 2.41 -5.07 -8.55
N ALA A 35 1.97 -5.33 -7.31
CA ALA A 35 2.25 -6.57 -6.60
C ALA A 35 1.89 -7.85 -7.40
N PHE A 36 0.95 -7.77 -8.34
CA PHE A 36 0.61 -8.89 -9.23
C PHE A 36 1.69 -9.20 -10.28
N VAL A 37 2.64 -8.29 -10.50
CA VAL A 37 3.82 -8.55 -11.33
C VAL A 37 4.90 -9.20 -10.46
N PRO A 38 5.24 -10.48 -10.70
CA PRO A 38 6.23 -11.17 -9.89
C PRO A 38 7.60 -10.51 -10.01
N LEU A 39 8.35 -10.51 -8.90
CA LEU A 39 9.68 -9.92 -8.74
C LEU A 39 9.71 -8.38 -8.83
N LEU A 40 9.31 -7.79 -9.97
CA LEU A 40 9.36 -6.34 -10.18
C LEU A 40 8.38 -5.59 -9.27
N GLY A 41 7.17 -6.10 -9.08
CA GLY A 41 6.18 -5.46 -8.22
C GLY A 41 6.59 -5.43 -6.75
N ALA A 42 7.19 -6.52 -6.27
CA ALA A 42 7.71 -6.59 -4.91
C ALA A 42 8.86 -5.59 -4.71
N ILE A 43 9.78 -5.47 -5.67
CA ILE A 43 10.90 -4.52 -5.59
C ILE A 43 10.38 -3.07 -5.59
N VAL A 44 9.46 -2.73 -6.50
CA VAL A 44 8.91 -1.36 -6.59
C VAL A 44 8.16 -0.99 -5.31
N LEU A 45 7.32 -1.87 -4.77
CA LEU A 45 6.60 -1.62 -3.53
C LEU A 45 7.53 -1.56 -2.31
N LEU A 46 8.60 -2.34 -2.30
CA LEU A 46 9.63 -2.25 -1.26
C LEU A 46 10.32 -0.88 -1.31
N VAL A 47 10.69 -0.40 -2.49
CA VAL A 47 11.27 0.95 -2.65
C VAL A 47 10.27 2.02 -2.20
N PHE A 48 9.00 1.90 -2.59
CA PHE A 48 7.94 2.85 -2.20
C PHE A 48 7.69 2.90 -0.70
N THR A 49 7.75 1.76 -0.01
CA THR A 49 7.56 1.73 1.45
C THR A 49 8.77 2.24 2.24
N LEU A 50 9.96 2.31 1.62
CA LEU A 50 11.17 2.88 2.21
C LEU A 50 11.35 4.38 1.93
N LEU A 51 10.62 4.93 0.96
CA LEU A 51 10.67 6.35 0.63
C LEU A 51 10.10 7.21 1.77
N SER A 52 10.70 8.37 1.98
CA SER A 52 10.19 9.36 2.92
C SER A 52 8.89 10.00 2.41
N ALA A 53 7.99 10.32 3.34
CA ALA A 53 6.76 11.04 3.03
C ALA A 53 7.07 12.39 2.35
N ARG A 54 6.23 12.77 1.39
CA ARG A 54 6.34 14.01 0.62
C ARG A 54 5.23 14.99 1.02
N PRO A 55 5.49 16.30 1.12
CA PRO A 55 4.46 17.30 1.41
C PRO A 55 3.30 17.26 0.40
N ALA A 56 3.58 16.90 -0.86
CA ALA A 56 2.57 16.75 -1.90
C ALA A 56 1.56 15.61 -1.64
N GLY A 57 1.90 14.63 -0.78
CA GLY A 57 0.99 13.56 -0.38
C GLY A 57 -0.22 14.06 0.42
N ALA A 58 -0.12 15.23 1.06
CA ALA A 58 -1.21 15.83 1.82
C ALA A 58 -2.47 16.15 0.98
N ARG A 59 -2.36 16.13 -0.36
CA ARG A 59 -3.51 16.29 -1.26
C ARG A 59 -4.51 15.13 -1.23
N PHE A 60 -4.12 13.99 -0.65
CA PHE A 60 -4.99 12.82 -0.50
C PHE A 60 -5.67 12.74 0.88
N ASP A 61 -5.43 13.73 1.75
CA ASP A 61 -5.97 13.82 3.11
C ASP A 61 -7.20 14.75 3.22
N GLU A 62 -7.66 15.31 2.09
CA GLU A 62 -8.89 16.12 1.95
C GLU A 62 -10.13 15.22 1.75
#